data_AF-A0AA35XCE0-F1
#
_entry.id   AF-A0AA35XCE0-F1
#
_cell.length_a   1.000
_cell.length_b   1.000
_cell.length_c   1.000
_cell.angle_alpha   90.00
_cell.angle_beta   90.00
_cell.angle_gamma   90.00
#
_symmetry.space_group_name_H-M   'P 1'
#
loop_
_entity.id
_entity.type
_entity.pdbx_description
1 polymer ?
#
loop_
_entity_poly.entity_id
_entity_poly.type
_entity_poly.pdbx_seq_one_letter_code
_entity_poly.pdbx_strand_id
1 'polypeptide(L)'
;MQLIPHLLQIMARGEYKAQKEAVWAITNLTAGGNVDQIIYILEANALKPLCDLLVVKDAKIVQVLLDGLLNILNAASKRRLVDQVCLMIEECEGLDKIEALQQHSNQDVYKLSLTIIDKFLL
;
A
#
# COMPACT_ATOMS: atom_id res chain seq x y z
N MET A 1 14.35 3.31 16.59
CA MET A 1 13.97 1.88 16.44
C MET A 1 13.81 1.59 14.95
N GLN A 2 14.80 0.98 14.30
CA GLN A 2 14.92 0.91 12.81
C GLN A 2 14.14 -0.26 12.16
N LEU A 3 13.01 -0.70 12.73
CA LEU A 3 12.33 -1.90 12.23
C LEU A 3 11.66 -1.67 10.86
N ILE A 4 11.06 -0.49 10.64
CA ILE A 4 10.34 -0.19 9.39
C ILE A 4 11.25 -0.23 8.17
N PRO A 5 12.42 0.46 8.13
CA PRO A 5 13.33 0.35 6.99
C PRO A 5 13.74 -1.09 6.66
N HIS A 6 13.95 -1.94 7.67
CA HIS A 6 14.29 -3.35 7.46
C HIS A 6 13.13 -4.15 6.85
N LEU A 7 11.90 -3.94 7.32
CA LEU A 7 10.71 -4.57 6.74
C LEU A 7 10.51 -4.14 5.27
N LEU A 8 10.72 -2.85 4.97
CA LEU A 8 10.63 -2.35 3.59
C LEU A 8 11.72 -2.93 2.69
N GLN A 9 12.93 -3.14 3.21
CA GLN A 9 13.99 -3.83 2.47
C GLN A 9 13.62 -5.30 2.19
N ILE A 10 13.01 -5.99 3.15
CA ILE A 10 12.50 -7.36 2.96
C ILE A 10 11.39 -7.37 1.92
N MET A 11 10.45 -6.43 1.95
CA MET A 11 9.41 -6.31 0.92
C MET A 11 10.03 -6.13 -0.48
N ALA A 12 11.06 -5.29 -0.60
CA ALA A 12 11.68 -4.99 -1.89
C ALA A 12 12.58 -6.12 -2.43
N ARG A 13 13.29 -6.87 -1.58
CA ARG A 13 14.38 -7.78 -2.01
C ARG A 13 14.40 -9.15 -1.34
N GLY A 14 13.52 -9.39 -0.36
CA GLY A 14 13.45 -10.65 0.34
C GLY A 14 12.88 -11.77 -0.52
N GLU A 15 13.07 -13.01 -0.07
CA GLU A 15 12.38 -14.15 -0.67
C GLU A 15 10.87 -14.02 -0.46
N TYR A 16 10.08 -14.58 -1.39
CA TYR A 16 8.62 -14.41 -1.40
C TYR A 16 7.95 -14.74 -0.06
N LYS A 17 8.41 -15.78 0.65
CA LYS A 17 7.89 -16.12 1.99
C LYS A 17 8.10 -14.99 2.98
N ALA A 18 9.29 -14.39 3.01
CA ALA A 18 9.62 -13.26 3.90
C ALA A 18 8.90 -11.97 3.48
N GLN A 19 8.75 -11.74 2.17
CA GLN A 19 7.97 -10.60 1.65
C GLN A 19 6.53 -10.63 2.17
N LYS A 20 5.87 -11.80 2.16
CA LYS A 20 4.50 -11.93 2.68
C LYS A 20 4.41 -11.53 4.16
N GLU A 21 5.32 -12.01 4.99
CA GLU A 21 5.33 -11.66 6.42
C GLU A 21 5.60 -10.17 6.63
N ALA A 22 6.49 -9.57 5.82
CA ALA A 22 6.75 -8.14 5.89
C ALA A 22 5.55 -7.30 5.42
N VAL A 23 4.84 -7.72 4.38
CA VAL A 23 3.58 -7.11 3.93
C VAL A 23 2.57 -7.13 5.08
N TRP A 24 2.34 -8.29 5.70
CA TRP A 24 1.44 -8.42 6.84
C TRP A 24 1.82 -7.50 8.00
N ALA A 25 3.11 -7.40 8.32
CA ALA A 25 3.58 -6.53 9.40
C ALA A 25 3.30 -5.05 9.11
N ILE A 26 3.58 -4.59 7.89
CA ILE A 26 3.33 -3.20 7.48
C ILE A 26 1.83 -2.90 7.43
N THR A 27 1.01 -3.79 6.87
CA THR A 27 -0.44 -3.53 6.74
C THR A 27 -1.13 -3.55 8.10
N ASN A 28 -0.72 -4.43 9.01
CA ASN A 28 -1.19 -4.41 10.40
C ASN A 28 -0.83 -3.10 11.10
N LEU A 29 0.36 -2.56 10.85
CA LEU A 29 0.77 -1.26 11.36
C LEU A 29 -0.10 -0.13 10.77
N THR A 30 -0.46 -0.17 9.48
CA THR A 30 -1.38 0.84 8.91
C THR A 30 -2.80 0.75 9.46
N ALA A 31 -3.25 -0.44 9.86
CA ALA A 31 -4.60 -0.67 10.38
C ALA A 31 -4.74 -0.25 11.85
N GLY A 32 -3.73 -0.54 12.69
CA GLY A 32 -3.75 -0.24 14.12
C GLY A 32 -2.96 1.00 14.54
N GLY A 33 -2.14 1.55 13.65
CA GLY A 33 -1.26 2.68 13.93
C GLY A 33 -2.00 4.01 14.02
N ASN A 34 -1.44 4.93 14.79
CA ASN A 34 -1.91 6.32 14.77
C ASN A 34 -1.40 7.06 13.52
N VAL A 35 -1.91 8.26 13.30
CA VAL A 35 -1.59 9.06 12.11
C VAL A 35 -0.09 9.38 12.02
N ASP A 36 0.58 9.64 13.14
CA ASP A 36 2.00 9.98 13.15
C ASP A 36 2.88 8.77 12.79
N GLN A 37 2.48 7.57 13.23
CA GLN A 37 3.11 6.32 12.81
C GLN A 37 2.93 6.07 11.32
N ILE A 38 1.76 6.38 10.76
CA ILE A 38 1.53 6.24 9.31
C ILE A 38 2.37 7.24 8.50
N ILE A 39 2.50 8.49 8.97
CA ILE A 39 3.40 9.47 8.36
C ILE A 39 4.85 8.97 8.40
N TYR A 40 5.30 8.41 9.52
CA TYR A 40 6.65 7.84 9.61
C TYR A 40 6.91 6.73 8.58
N ILE A 41 5.90 5.90 8.27
CA ILE A 41 6.00 4.86 7.24
C ILE A 41 6.08 5.47 5.83
N LEU A 42 5.35 6.57 5.58
CA LEU A 42 5.45 7.34 4.33
C LEU A 42 6.84 7.94 4.15
N GLU A 43 7.39 8.57 5.20
CA GLU A 43 8.75 9.12 5.21
C GLU A 43 9.83 8.05 5.01
N ALA A 44 9.55 6.81 5.43
CA ALA A 44 10.40 5.65 5.17
C ALA A 44 10.29 5.09 3.74
N ASN A 45 9.52 5.75 2.85
CA ASN A 45 9.29 5.36 1.45
C ASN A 45 8.59 4.00 1.28
N ALA A 46 7.60 3.71 2.13
CA ALA A 46 6.87 2.44 2.07
C ALA A 46 5.95 2.29 0.85
N LEU A 47 5.56 3.39 0.19
CA LEU A 47 4.63 3.35 -0.95
C LEU A 47 5.21 2.56 -2.13
N LYS A 48 6.50 2.74 -2.44
CA LYS A 48 7.14 2.05 -3.56
C LYS A 48 7.11 0.51 -3.38
N PRO A 49 7.60 -0.07 -2.26
CA PRO A 49 7.49 -1.52 -2.04
C PRO A 49 6.05 -2.04 -1.99
N LEU A 50 5.10 -1.26 -1.44
CA LEU A 50 3.69 -1.65 -1.41
C LEU A 50 3.13 -1.75 -2.83
N CYS A 51 3.33 -0.72 -3.65
CA CYS A 51 2.84 -0.67 -5.03
C CYS A 51 3.52 -1.72 -5.91
N ASP A 52 4.83 -1.93 -5.76
CA ASP A 52 5.57 -2.93 -6.54
C ASP A 52 5.08 -4.36 -6.30
N LEU A 53 4.57 -4.66 -5.11
CA LEU A 53 4.03 -5.98 -4.79
C LEU A 53 2.57 -6.17 -5.25
N LEU A 54 1.91 -5.16 -5.80
CA LEU A 54 0.53 -5.30 -6.31
C LEU A 54 0.41 -6.24 -7.51
N VAL A 55 1.52 -6.52 -8.21
CA VAL A 55 1.54 -7.37 -9.41
C VAL A 55 1.69 -8.88 -9.11
N VAL A 56 1.73 -9.26 -7.83
CA VAL A 56 1.83 -10.69 -7.45
C VAL A 56 0.54 -11.45 -7.77
N LYS A 57 0.66 -12.74 -8.06
CA LYS A 57 -0.50 -13.59 -8.43
C LYS A 57 -1.39 -13.96 -7.25
N ASP A 58 -0.89 -13.82 -6.03
CA ASP A 58 -1.62 -14.19 -4.81
C ASP A 58 -2.65 -13.11 -4.49
N ALA A 59 -3.90 -13.37 -4.87
CA ALA A 59 -5.00 -12.45 -4.66
C ALA A 59 -5.17 -12.02 -3.20
N LYS A 60 -4.81 -12.88 -2.23
CA LYS A 60 -4.91 -12.50 -0.82
C LYS A 60 -3.86 -11.47 -0.44
N ILE A 61 -2.65 -11.59 -0.96
CA ILE A 61 -1.59 -10.60 -0.75
C ILE A 61 -1.94 -9.28 -1.44
N VAL A 62 -2.46 -9.32 -2.68
CA VAL A 62 -2.93 -8.11 -3.37
C VAL A 62 -4.03 -7.40 -2.57
N GLN A 63 -5.01 -8.14 -2.04
CA GLN A 63 -6.04 -7.57 -1.18
C GLN A 63 -5.44 -6.88 0.05
N VAL A 64 -4.51 -7.55 0.74
CA VAL A 64 -3.85 -6.99 1.94
C VAL A 64 -3.06 -5.72 1.60
N LEU A 65 -2.39 -5.67 0.46
CA LEU A 65 -1.68 -4.47 -0.01
C LEU A 65 -2.64 -3.30 -0.29
N LEU A 66 -3.76 -3.56 -0.96
CA LEU A 66 -4.80 -2.54 -1.23
C LEU A 66 -5.41 -2.01 0.07
N ASP A 67 -5.69 -2.88 1.04
CA ASP A 67 -6.15 -2.47 2.37
C ASP A 67 -5.13 -1.55 3.06
N GLY A 68 -3.83 -1.88 2.95
CA GLY A 68 -2.74 -1.06 3.46
C GLY A 68 -2.68 0.33 2.82
N LEU A 69 -2.79 0.41 1.50
CA LEU A 69 -2.82 1.68 0.75
C LEU A 69 -4.04 2.52 1.12
N LEU A 70 -5.22 1.89 1.24
CA LEU A 70 -6.45 2.56 1.65
C LEU A 70 -6.34 3.15 3.07
N ASN A 71 -5.73 2.41 4.00
CA ASN A 71 -5.48 2.91 5.36
C ASN A 71 -4.55 4.12 5.37
N ILE A 72 -3.48 4.08 4.57
CA ILE A 72 -2.54 5.20 4.40
C ILE A 72 -3.27 6.44 3.85
N LEU A 73 -4.05 6.30 2.78
CA LEU A 73 -4.81 7.39 2.17
C LEU A 73 -5.84 7.99 3.14
N ASN A 74 -6.59 7.16 3.86
CA ASN A 74 -7.54 7.62 4.88
C ASN A 74 -6.85 8.36 6.03
N ALA A 75 -5.64 7.94 6.44
CA ALA A 75 -4.87 8.64 7.46
C ALA A 75 -4.32 9.98 6.93
N ALA A 76 -3.87 10.02 5.68
CA ALA A 76 -3.44 11.23 5.00
C ALA A 76 -4.58 12.27 4.91
N SER A 77 -5.83 11.84 4.72
CA SER A 77 -7.01 12.72 4.76
C SER A 77 -7.15 13.47 6.08
N LYS A 78 -6.78 12.86 7.21
CA LYS A 78 -6.86 13.50 8.54
C LYS A 78 -5.83 14.63 8.72
N ARG A 79 -4.79 14.67 7.88
CA ARG A 79 -3.69 15.65 7.94
C ARG A 79 -3.62 16.55 6.71
N ARG A 80 -4.58 16.45 5.79
CA ARG A 80 -4.58 17.17 4.50
C ARG A 80 -3.33 16.88 3.66
N LEU A 81 -2.87 15.63 3.70
CA LEU A 81 -1.70 15.14 2.94
C LEU A 81 -2.10 14.23 1.77
N VAL A 82 -3.39 14.18 1.41
CA VAL A 82 -3.90 13.26 0.37
C VAL A 82 -3.21 13.54 -0.95
N ASP A 83 -3.21 14.78 -1.41
CA ASP A 83 -2.61 15.17 -2.69
C ASP A 83 -1.12 14.77 -2.78
N GLN A 84 -0.38 14.94 -1.68
CA GLN A 84 1.01 14.51 -1.59
C GLN A 84 1.14 12.99 -1.70
N VAL A 85 0.31 12.23 -0.99
CA VAL A 85 0.35 10.76 -1.04
C VAL A 85 -0.07 10.25 -2.42
N CYS A 86 -1.07 10.86 -3.06
CA CYS A 86 -1.49 10.52 -4.41
C CYS A 86 -0.36 10.76 -5.42
N LEU A 87 0.33 11.90 -5.33
CA LEU A 87 1.51 12.18 -6.17
C LEU A 87 2.60 11.13 -5.96
N MET A 88 2.90 10.75 -4.72
CA MET A 88 3.89 9.70 -4.43
C MET A 88 3.47 8.33 -4.98
N ILE A 89 2.16 8.03 -4.99
CA ILE A 89 1.63 6.80 -5.61
C ILE A 89 1.82 6.85 -7.13
N GLU A 90 1.55 7.98 -7.77
CA GLU A 90 1.74 8.18 -9.20
C GLU A 90 3.23 8.07 -9.60
N GLU A 91 4.12 8.74 -8.88
CA GLU A 91 5.58 8.70 -9.11
C GLU A 91 6.19 7.28 -9.00
N CYS A 92 5.52 6.37 -8.27
CA CYS A 92 5.95 4.99 -8.13
C CYS A 92 5.21 3.98 -9.02
N GLU A 93 4.51 4.49 -10.05
CA GLU A 93 3.67 3.72 -10.98
C GLU A 93 2.58 2.92 -10.24
N GLY A 94 2.16 3.40 -9.07
CA GLY A 94 1.14 2.76 -8.24
C GLY A 94 -0.26 2.93 -8.81
N LEU A 95 -0.55 4.09 -9.41
CA LEU A 95 -1.83 4.39 -10.05
C LEU A 95 -2.14 3.35 -11.15
N ASP A 96 -1.25 3.20 -12.13
CA ASP A 96 -1.41 2.25 -13.25
C ASP A 96 -1.61 0.81 -12.75
N LYS A 97 -0.90 0.42 -11.69
CA LYS A 97 -1.03 -0.92 -11.08
C LYS A 97 -2.40 -1.10 -10.41
N ILE A 98 -2.90 -0.07 -9.72
CA ILE A 98 -4.23 -0.12 -9.08
C ILE A 98 -5.32 -0.14 -10.15
N GLU A 99 -5.19 0.64 -11.23
CA GLU A 99 -6.13 0.62 -12.36
C GLU A 99 -6.19 -0.75 -13.03
N ALA A 100 -5.03 -1.38 -13.27
CA ALA A 100 -4.98 -2.73 -13.85
C ALA A 100 -5.71 -3.78 -12.99
N LEU A 101 -5.75 -3.60 -11.66
CA LEU A 101 -6.48 -4.48 -10.74
C LEU A 101 -8.00 -4.37 -10.86
N GLN A 102 -8.52 -3.36 -11.55
CA GLN A 102 -9.95 -3.27 -11.86
C GLN A 102 -10.42 -4.35 -12.85
N GLN A 103 -9.49 -5.06 -13.51
CA GLN A 103 -9.80 -6.22 -14.37
C GLN A 103 -9.51 -7.55 -13.67
N HIS A 104 -9.19 -7.54 -12.38
CA HIS A 104 -8.81 -8.74 -11.64
C HIS A 104 -10.02 -9.67 -11.40
N SER A 105 -9.84 -10.99 -11.55
CA SER A 105 -10.92 -11.98 -11.43
C SER A 105 -11.48 -12.12 -10.02
N ASN A 106 -10.67 -11.80 -9.00
CA ASN A 106 -11.12 -11.71 -7.61
C ASN A 106 -11.95 -10.42 -7.39
N GLN A 107 -13.21 -10.61 -7.00
CA GLN A 107 -14.18 -9.54 -6.81
C GLN A 107 -13.82 -8.54 -5.70
N ASP A 108 -13.14 -8.98 -4.64
CA ASP A 108 -12.75 -8.10 -3.54
C ASP A 108 -11.58 -7.20 -3.95
N VAL A 109 -10.61 -7.75 -4.68
CA VAL A 109 -9.51 -6.97 -5.28
C VAL A 109 -10.06 -5.91 -6.24
N TYR A 110 -10.97 -6.31 -7.13
CA TYR A 110 -11.67 -5.39 -8.03
C TYR A 110 -12.33 -4.24 -7.26
N LYS A 111 -13.20 -4.56 -6.29
CA LYS A 111 -13.95 -3.55 -5.52
C LYS A 111 -13.05 -2.60 -4.74
N LEU A 112 -11.98 -3.12 -4.12
CA LEU A 112 -11.02 -2.29 -3.39
C LEU A 112 -10.24 -1.36 -4.32
N SER A 113 -9.77 -1.86 -5.46
CA SER A 113 -9.07 -1.03 -6.45
C SER A 113 -9.96 0.10 -6.97
N LEU A 114 -11.22 -0.20 -7.30
CA LEU A 114 -12.21 0.80 -7.71
C LEU A 114 -12.44 1.84 -6.62
N THR A 115 -12.60 1.40 -5.37
CA THR A 115 -12.81 2.30 -4.22
C THR A 115 -11.65 3.28 -4.03
N ILE A 116 -10.41 2.82 -4.19
CA ILE A 116 -9.23 3.68 -4.06
C ILE A 116 -9.20 4.73 -5.17
N ILE A 117 -9.44 4.31 -6.42
CA ILE A 117 -9.45 5.18 -7.58
C ILE A 117 -10.53 6.26 -7.44
N ASP A 118 -11.79 5.86 -7.27
CA ASP A 118 -12.95 6.76 -7.22
C ASP A 118 -12.89 7.77 -6.06
N LYS A 119 -12.21 7.42 -4.96
CA LYS A 119 -12.18 8.26 -3.75
C LYS A 119 -10.98 9.21 -3.68
N PHE A 120 -9.86 8.85 -4.29
CA PHE A 120 -8.59 9.55 -4.05
C PHE A 120 -7.76 9.89 -5.29
N LEU A 121 -7.93 9.16 -6.39
CA LEU A 121 -7.04 9.26 -7.56
C LEU A 121 -7.76 9.78 -8.82
N LEU A 122 -9.05 10.10 -8.69
CA LEU A 122 -9.89 10.84 -9.64
C LEU A 122 -10.40 12.13 -8.98
#